data_AF-A0A382ICY1-F1
#
_entry.id   AF-A0A382ICY1-F1
#
_cell.length_a   1.000
_cell.length_b   1.000
_cell.length_c   1.000
_cell.angle_alpha   90.00
_cell.angle_beta   90.00
_cell.angle_gamma   90.00
#
_symmetry.space_group_name_H-M   'P 1'
#
loop_
_entity.id
_entity.type
_entity.pdbx_description
1 polymer ?
#
loop_
_entity_poly.entity_id
_entity_poly.type
_entity_poly.pdbx_seq_one_letter_code
_entity_poly.pdbx_strand_id
1 'polypeptide(L)'
;MTRPRKRILTATITLLLMLQTAAPALACPVCFSANKKSRTAFLVTTGLLSTMPWMIIGGGVFWYKRRMRELDKESGDEKSLPDQDSPPE
;
A
#
# COMPACT_ATOMS: atom_id res chain seq x y z
N MET A 1 -16.79 51.59 9.71
CA MET A 1 -17.15 50.78 8.52
C MET A 1 -15.85 50.35 7.80
N THR A 2 -15.10 49.36 8.30
CA THR A 2 -13.74 48.99 7.77
C THR A 2 -13.55 47.49 7.49
N ARG A 3 -14.64 46.71 7.52
CA ARG A 3 -14.60 45.23 7.44
C ARG A 3 -14.23 44.60 6.09
N PRO A 4 -14.40 45.22 4.89
CA PRO A 4 -14.15 44.50 3.63
C PRO A 4 -12.65 44.34 3.33
N ARG A 5 -11.82 45.32 3.73
CA ARG A 5 -10.36 45.29 3.49
C ARG A 5 -9.68 44.12 4.20
N LYS A 6 -10.06 43.80 5.44
CA LYS A 6 -9.50 42.66 6.19
C LYS A 6 -9.84 41.31 5.56
N ARG A 7 -11.06 41.16 5.03
CA ARG A 7 -11.51 39.91 4.37
C ARG A 7 -10.79 39.65 3.05
N ILE A 8 -10.59 40.71 2.26
CA ILE A 8 -9.82 40.64 1.01
C ILE A 8 -8.36 40.32 1.32
N LEU A 9 -7.79 40.95 2.35
CA LEU A 9 -6.40 40.70 2.77
C LEU A 9 -6.19 39.25 3.23
N THR A 10 -7.09 38.72 4.06
CA THR A 10 -7.04 37.31 4.48
C THR A 10 -7.19 36.37 3.30
N ALA A 11 -8.09 36.66 2.35
CA ALA A 11 -8.30 35.85 1.16
C ALA A 11 -7.04 35.82 0.27
N THR A 12 -6.40 36.97 0.06
CA THR A 12 -5.14 37.06 -0.70
C THR A 12 -4.00 36.34 0.01
N ILE A 13 -3.91 36.42 1.34
CA ILE A 13 -2.90 35.70 2.13
C ILE A 13 -3.13 34.19 2.02
N THR A 14 -4.36 33.70 2.17
CA THR A 14 -4.67 32.28 1.98
C THR A 14 -4.40 31.79 0.57
N LEU A 15 -4.66 32.62 -0.44
CA LEU A 15 -4.38 32.30 -1.84
C LEU A 15 -2.87 32.22 -2.10
N LEU A 16 -2.08 33.16 -1.59
CA LEU A 16 -0.62 33.15 -1.64
C LEU A 16 -0.02 31.96 -0.88
N LEU A 17 -0.60 31.61 0.27
CA LEU A 17 -0.17 30.47 1.08
C LEU A 17 -0.42 29.16 0.33
N MET A 18 -1.59 29.00 -0.29
CA MET A 18 -1.89 27.86 -1.17
C MET A 18 -0.96 27.80 -2.38
N LEU A 19 -0.67 28.94 -3.02
CA LEU A 19 0.21 28.99 -4.18
C LEU A 19 1.67 28.61 -3.82
N GLN A 20 2.12 28.95 -2.61
CA GLN A 20 3.44 28.52 -2.13
C GLN A 20 3.54 27.02 -1.83
N THR A 21 2.44 26.33 -1.57
CA THR A 21 2.44 24.86 -1.44
C THR A 21 2.55 24.16 -2.79
N ALA A 22 2.22 24.83 -3.90
CA ALA A 22 2.28 24.25 -5.24
C ALA A 22 3.70 24.24 -5.84
N ALA A 23 4.55 25.21 -5.49
CA ALA A 23 5.93 25.30 -5.96
C ALA A 23 6.81 24.06 -5.62
N PRO A 24 6.76 23.49 -4.40
CA PRO A 24 7.52 22.27 -4.08
C PRO A 24 7.05 20.99 -4.81
N ALA A 25 5.94 21.00 -5.57
CA ALA A 25 5.50 19.82 -6.32
C ALA A 25 6.47 19.39 -7.44
N LEU A 26 7.43 20.25 -7.80
CA LEU A 26 8.49 19.94 -8.77
C LEU A 26 9.82 19.52 -8.14
N ALA A 27 10.01 19.72 -6.83
CA ALA A 27 11.24 19.38 -6.11
C ALA A 27 11.22 17.94 -5.59
N CYS A 28 12.40 17.38 -5.30
CA CYS A 28 12.49 16.12 -4.57
C CYS A 28 11.88 16.31 -3.17
N PRO A 29 10.89 15.49 -2.74
CA PRO A 29 10.11 15.74 -1.51
C PRO A 29 10.93 15.69 -0.21
N VAL A 30 12.13 15.11 -0.25
CA VAL A 30 13.02 14.96 0.91
C VAL A 30 14.18 15.95 0.88
N CYS A 31 14.68 16.28 -0.31
CA CYS A 31 15.91 17.07 -0.47
C CYS A 31 15.62 18.53 -0.83
N PHE A 32 14.37 18.87 -1.20
CA PHE A 32 13.95 20.17 -1.73
C PHE A 32 14.80 20.70 -2.90
N SER A 33 15.56 19.81 -3.54
CA SER A 33 16.40 20.12 -4.69
C SER A 33 15.61 19.93 -5.98
N ALA A 34 15.77 20.87 -6.92
CA ALA A 34 15.16 20.82 -8.26
C ALA A 34 15.88 19.84 -9.22
N ASN A 35 16.63 18.87 -8.69
CA ASN A 35 17.33 17.87 -9.50
C ASN A 35 16.35 16.76 -9.93
N LYS A 36 16.13 16.65 -11.24
CA LYS A 36 15.23 15.65 -11.85
C LYS A 36 15.65 14.21 -11.53
N LYS A 37 16.96 13.93 -11.43
CA LYS A 37 17.49 12.57 -11.20
C LYS A 37 17.19 12.10 -9.76
N SER A 38 17.33 12.99 -8.78
CA SER A 38 17.00 12.71 -7.38
C SER A 38 15.50 12.46 -7.19
N ARG A 39 14.64 13.21 -7.87
CA ARG A 39 13.19 13.02 -7.83
C ARG A 39 12.78 11.64 -8.38
N THR A 40 13.32 11.24 -9.53
CA THR A 40 12.99 9.94 -10.13
C THR A 40 13.45 8.79 -9.25
N ALA A 41 14.67 8.85 -8.69
CA ALA A 41 15.17 7.81 -7.79
C ALA A 41 14.26 7.63 -6.56
N PHE A 42 13.84 8.74 -5.94
CA PHE A 42 12.93 8.69 -4.79
C PHE A 42 11.56 8.09 -5.14
N LEU A 43 10.97 8.49 -6.26
CA LEU A 43 9.66 7.98 -6.68
C LEU A 43 9.71 6.48 -6.96
N VAL A 44 10.77 6.00 -7.61
CA VAL A 44 10.95 4.58 -7.91
C VAL A 44 11.13 3.76 -6.63
N THR A 45 11.99 4.19 -5.70
CA THR A 45 12.22 3.45 -4.44
C THR A 45 10.98 3.48 -3.56
N THR A 46 10.30 4.62 -3.47
CA THR A 46 9.05 4.74 -2.69
C THR A 46 7.96 3.84 -3.27
N GLY A 47 7.80 3.82 -4.59
CA GLY A 47 6.87 2.92 -5.26
C GLY A 47 7.20 1.45 -4.99
N LEU A 48 8.47 1.09 -5.12
CA LEU A 48 8.95 -0.27 -4.83
C LEU A 48 8.69 -0.66 -3.37
N LEU A 49 9.10 0.17 -2.42
CA LEU A 49 8.93 -0.06 -0.99
C LEU A 49 7.46 -0.09 -0.57
N SER A 50 6.58 0.65 -1.27
CA SER A 50 5.14 0.64 -1.00
C SER A 50 4.44 -0.57 -1.61
N THR A 51 4.90 -1.08 -2.76
CA THR A 51 4.31 -2.24 -3.44
C THR A 51 4.84 -3.58 -2.92
N MET A 52 6.09 -3.61 -2.44
CA MET A 52 6.73 -4.77 -1.84
C MET A 52 5.91 -5.44 -0.71
N PRO A 53 5.38 -4.72 0.31
CA PRO A 53 4.58 -5.36 1.36
C PRO A 53 3.31 -6.00 0.80
N TRP A 54 2.68 -5.37 -0.18
CA TRP A 54 1.52 -5.94 -0.87
C TRP A 54 1.86 -7.22 -1.64
N MET A 55 3.01 -7.26 -2.32
CA MET A 55 3.51 -8.46 -2.98
C MET A 55 3.80 -9.59 -2.00
N ILE A 56 4.38 -9.27 -0.84
CA ILE A 56 4.68 -10.26 0.21
C ILE A 56 3.38 -10.84 0.78
N ILE A 57 2.42 -9.99 1.11
CA ILE A 57 1.13 -10.44 1.67
C ILE A 57 0.37 -11.26 0.62
N GLY A 58 0.24 -10.75 -0.60
CA GLY A 58 -0.45 -11.44 -1.69
C GLY A 58 0.21 -12.77 -2.05
N GLY A 59 1.54 -12.78 -2.19
CA GLY A 59 2.33 -13.98 -2.47
C GLY A 59 2.26 -14.99 -1.33
N GLY A 60 2.37 -14.54 -0.08
CA GLY A 60 2.29 -15.39 1.10
C GLY A 60 0.93 -16.07 1.25
N VAL A 61 -0.16 -15.32 1.08
CA VAL A 61 -1.53 -15.87 1.13
C VAL A 61 -1.77 -16.87 0.00
N PHE A 62 -1.33 -16.56 -1.23
CA PHE A 62 -1.45 -17.48 -2.35
C PHE A 62 -0.67 -18.78 -2.13
N TRP A 63 0.58 -18.67 -1.67
CA TRP A 63 1.43 -19.82 -1.37
C TRP A 63 0.85 -20.67 -0.24
N TYR A 64 0.37 -20.05 0.83
CA TYR A 64 -0.27 -20.74 1.96
C TYR A 64 -1.53 -21.50 1.52
N LYS A 65 -2.42 -20.86 0.74
CA LYS A 65 -3.63 -21.51 0.21
C LYS A 65 -3.30 -22.68 -0.72
N ARG A 66 -2.24 -22.57 -1.52
CA ARG A 66 -1.76 -23.66 -2.37
C ARG A 66 -1.25 -24.83 -1.52
N ARG A 67 -0.47 -24.55 -0.49
CA ARG A 67 0.07 -25.57 0.44
C ARG A 67 -1.04 -26.34 1.15
N MET A 68 -2.07 -25.66 1.65
CA MET A 68 -3.21 -26.32 2.32
C MET A 68 -3.98 -27.24 1.38
N ARG A 69 -4.16 -26.85 0.11
CA ARG A 69 -4.81 -27.71 -0.91
C ARG A 69 -4.02 -28.97 -1.25
N GLU A 70 -2.71 -28.95 -1.09
CA GLU A 70 -1.86 -30.14 -1.28
C GLU A 70 -2.00 -31.09 -0.08
N LEU A 71 -2.06 -30.55 1.15
CA LEU A 71 -2.28 -31.35 2.37
C LEU A 71 -3.69 -31.95 2.45
N ASP A 72 -4.73 -31.20 2.08
CA ASP A 72 -6.11 -31.71 2.04
C ASP A 72 -6.28 -32.83 1.01
N LYS A 73 -5.51 -32.82 -0.09
CA LYS A 73 -5.53 -33.89 -1.09
C LYS A 73 -4.91 -35.18 -0.56
N GLU A 74 -3.81 -35.07 0.19
CA GLU A 74 -3.11 -36.24 0.75
C GLU A 74 -3.90 -36.86 1.92
N SER A 75 -4.56 -36.03 2.72
CA SER A 75 -5.45 -36.49 3.82
C SER A 75 -6.86 -36.90 3.37
N GLY A 76 -7.28 -36.52 2.16
CA GLY A 76 -8.54 -36.95 1.54
C GLY A 76 -8.51 -38.37 0.95
N ASP A 77 -7.31 -38.88 0.60
CA ASP A 77 -7.14 -40.23 0.07
C ASP A 77 -7.27 -41.31 1.17
N GLU A 78 -6.81 -41.00 2.39
CA GLU A 78 -6.96 -41.90 3.56
C GLU A 78 -8.42 -41.96 4.07
N LYS A 79 -9.26 -40.99 3.73
CA LYS A 79 -10.70 -40.99 4.10
C LYS A 79 -11.58 -41.79 3.13
N SER A 80 -10.98 -42.40 2.10
CA SER A 80 -11.69 -43.23 1.11
C SER A 80 -11.61 -44.73 1.38
N LEU A 81 -11.27 -45.18 2.60
CA LEU A 81 -11.67 -46.52 3.05
C LEU A 81 -13.09 -46.46 3.63
N PRO A 82 -14.12 -46.91 2.89
CA PRO A 82 -15.34 -47.44 3.50
C PRO A 82 -15.04 -48.81 4.11
N ASP A 83 -15.65 -49.05 5.28
CA ASP A 83 -15.81 -50.35 5.94
C ASP A 83 -14.55 -51.09 6.44
N GLN A 84 -14.39 -51.13 7.77
CA GLN A 84 -14.39 -52.44 8.43
C GLN A 84 -14.96 -52.35 9.86
N ASP A 85 -16.23 -52.73 9.97
CA ASP A 85 -16.74 -53.78 10.87
C ASP A 85 -16.03 -54.05 12.23
N SER A 86 -16.73 -53.68 13.30
CA SER A 86 -17.17 -54.58 14.40
C SER A 86 -16.17 -54.95 15.56
N PRO A 87 -16.63 -55.57 16.70
CA PRO A 87 -16.77 -55.00 18.07
C PRO A 87 -16.08 -55.95 19.12
N PRO A 88 -16.64 -56.29 20.31
CA PRO A 88 -17.04 -55.56 21.54
C PRO A 88 -16.05 -55.78 22.72
N GLU A 89 -16.16 -55.05 23.84
CA GLU A 89 -15.99 -55.54 25.25
C GLU A 89 -16.77 -54.65 26.23
#